data_AF-A0A7J3S5M1-F1
#
_entry.id   AF-A0A7J3S5M1-F1
#
_cell.length_a   1.000
_cell.length_b   1.000
_cell.length_c   1.000
_cell.angle_alpha   90.00
_cell.angle_beta   90.00
_cell.angle_gamma   90.00
#
_symmetry.space_group_name_H-M   'P 1'
#
loop_
_entity.id
_entity.type
_entity.pdbx_description
1 polymer ?
#
loop_
_entity_poly.entity_id
_entity_poly.type
_entity_poly.pdbx_seq_one_letter_code
_entity_poly.pdbx_strand_id
1 'polypeptide(L)'
;MKNNILEEVYKLLETRRDKPINSYTSKLMKDNRKTGEDKILEKIGEEAAELIIASKNNERILEEAVDLIFHTLLLLVYKGIKFDEILEEFSKRRKPPS
;
A
#
# COMPACT_ATOMS: atom_id res chain seq x y z
N MET A 1 4.69 -7.99 23.00
CA MET A 1 5.32 -7.41 21.78
C MET A 1 4.33 -6.40 21.23
N LYS A 2 4.73 -5.15 20.97
CA LYS A 2 3.86 -4.23 20.22
C LYS A 2 3.78 -4.81 18.81
N ASN A 3 2.70 -5.51 18.48
CA ASN A 3 2.44 -5.83 17.09
C ASN A 3 2.36 -4.50 16.35
N ASN A 4 3.20 -4.34 15.34
CA ASN A 4 3.18 -3.16 14.51
C ASN A 4 1.94 -3.27 13.61
N ILE A 5 1.00 -2.34 13.74
CA ILE A 5 -0.25 -2.33 12.94
C ILE A 5 0.02 -2.46 11.44
N LEU A 6 1.15 -1.93 10.95
CA LEU A 6 1.55 -2.06 9.55
C LEU A 6 1.90 -3.50 9.16
N GLU A 7 2.53 -4.25 10.05
CA GLU A 7 2.85 -5.66 9.82
C GLU A 7 1.57 -6.52 9.79
N GLU A 8 0.61 -6.23 10.68
CA GLU A 8 -0.70 -6.90 10.69
C GLU A 8 -1.48 -6.63 9.41
N VAL A 9 -1.51 -5.37 8.96
CA VAL A 9 -2.10 -4.98 7.67
C VAL A 9 -1.40 -5.70 6.52
N TYR A 10 -0.07 -5.75 6.52
CA TYR A 10 0.69 -6.42 5.46
C TYR A 10 0.36 -7.91 5.36
N LYS A 11 0.37 -8.62 6.49
CA LYS A 11 0.02 -10.05 6.57
C LYS A 11 -1.42 -10.32 6.10
N LEU A 12 -2.34 -9.41 6.40
CA LEU A 12 -3.71 -9.49 5.90
C LEU A 12 -3.75 -9.36 4.37
N LEU A 13 -3.00 -8.42 3.80
CA LEU A 13 -2.93 -8.24 2.35
C LEU A 13 -2.30 -9.46 1.65
N GLU A 14 -1.23 -10.03 2.20
CA GLU A 14 -0.62 -11.28 1.72
C GLU A 14 -1.63 -12.43 1.72
N THR A 15 -2.38 -12.58 2.82
CA THR A 15 -3.45 -13.57 2.92
C THR A 15 -4.51 -13.38 1.83
N ARG A 16 -4.88 -12.13 1.51
CA ARG A 16 -5.89 -11.84 0.47
C ARG A 16 -5.39 -12.01 -0.96
N ARG A 17 -4.07 -11.91 -1.19
CA ARG A 17 -3.41 -12.27 -2.47
C ARG A 17 -3.45 -13.79 -2.67
N ASP A 18 -3.04 -14.55 -1.65
CA ASP A 18 -2.84 -16.01 -1.75
C ASP A 18 -4.15 -16.80 -1.59
N LYS A 19 -5.09 -16.27 -0.79
CA LYS A 19 -6.44 -16.83 -0.58
C LYS A 19 -7.49 -15.77 -0.89
N PRO A 20 -7.80 -15.55 -2.17
CA PRO A 20 -8.70 -14.49 -2.58
C PRO A 20 -10.12 -14.77 -2.08
N ILE A 21 -10.65 -13.84 -1.29
CA ILE A 21 -12.05 -13.82 -0.82
C ILE A 21 -12.84 -12.75 -1.60
N ASN A 22 -14.17 -12.68 -1.43
CA ASN A 22 -14.97 -11.61 -2.04
C ASN A 22 -14.76 -10.26 -1.29
N SER A 23 -13.53 -9.73 -1.32
CA SER A 23 -13.12 -8.47 -0.72
C SER A 23 -12.72 -7.44 -1.78
N TYR A 24 -12.74 -6.16 -1.42
CA TYR A 24 -12.31 -5.06 -2.30
C TYR A 24 -10.90 -5.29 -2.86
N THR A 25 -9.93 -5.63 -2.02
CA THR A 25 -8.53 -5.88 -2.44
C THR A 25 -8.39 -7.10 -3.35
N SER A 26 -9.15 -8.18 -3.09
CA SER A 26 -9.12 -9.36 -3.98
C SER A 26 -9.76 -9.07 -5.34
N LYS A 27 -10.76 -8.16 -5.42
CA LYS A 27 -11.35 -7.70 -6.68
C LYS A 27 -10.40 -6.81 -7.48
N LEU A 28 -9.62 -5.95 -6.81
CA LEU A 28 -8.58 -5.15 -7.46
C LEU A 28 -7.55 -6.07 -8.15
N MET A 29 -7.10 -7.13 -7.48
CA MET A 29 -6.08 -8.04 -7.99
C MET A 29 -6.53 -8.99 -9.11
N LYS A 30 -7.84 -9.12 -9.39
CA LYS A 30 -8.42 -10.18 -10.25
C LYS A 30 -9.25 -9.69 -11.44
N ASP A 31 -9.09 -8.44 -11.90
CA ASP A 31 -9.87 -8.01 -13.06
C ASP A 31 -9.39 -8.69 -14.34
N ASN A 32 -10.34 -9.07 -15.19
CA ASN A 32 -10.13 -9.75 -16.46
C ASN A 32 -10.04 -8.77 -17.64
N ARG A 33 -10.23 -7.46 -17.40
CA ARG A 33 -10.16 -6.38 -18.42
C ARG A 33 -8.89 -5.51 -18.33
N LYS A 34 -8.25 -5.48 -17.17
CA LYS A 34 -6.97 -4.83 -16.86
C LYS A 34 -6.23 -5.72 -15.88
N THR A 35 -4.90 -5.76 -15.92
CA THR A 35 -4.16 -6.58 -14.95
C THR A 35 -4.44 -6.07 -13.54
N GLY A 36 -4.38 -6.95 -12.53
CA GLY A 36 -4.53 -6.53 -11.14
C GLY A 36 -3.53 -5.43 -10.75
N GLU A 37 -2.36 -5.42 -11.40
CA GLU A 37 -1.35 -4.38 -11.27
C GLU A 37 -1.83 -3.01 -11.77
N ASP A 38 -2.37 -2.93 -12.99
CA ASP A 38 -2.82 -1.66 -13.59
C ASP A 38 -3.81 -0.93 -12.67
N LYS A 39 -4.72 -1.68 -12.05
CA LYS A 39 -5.69 -1.13 -11.11
C LYS A 39 -5.10 -0.61 -9.82
N ILE A 40 -4.08 -1.30 -9.30
CA ILE A 40 -3.36 -0.86 -8.11
C ILE A 40 -2.61 0.44 -8.43
N LEU A 41 -1.96 0.50 -9.61
CA LEU A 41 -1.24 1.69 -10.07
C LEU A 41 -2.18 2.88 -10.31
N GLU A 42 -3.37 2.66 -10.87
CA GLU A 42 -4.40 3.69 -11.02
C GLU A 42 -4.80 4.29 -9.68
N LYS A 43 -5.05 3.45 -8.66
CA LYS A 43 -5.33 3.91 -7.30
C LYS A 43 -4.17 4.69 -6.71
N ILE A 44 -2.93 4.20 -6.83
CA ILE A 44 -1.75 4.95 -6.34
C ILE A 44 -1.67 6.35 -6.98
N GLY A 45 -1.93 6.46 -8.28
CA GLY A 45 -1.95 7.76 -8.97
C GLY A 45 -3.05 8.69 -8.47
N GLU A 46 -4.26 8.16 -8.26
CA GLU A 46 -5.40 8.89 -7.69
C GLU A 46 -5.10 9.41 -6.28
N GLU A 47 -4.71 8.53 -5.36
CA GLU A 47 -4.44 8.89 -3.96
C GLU A 47 -3.26 9.87 -3.83
N ALA A 48 -2.26 9.76 -4.71
CA ALA A 48 -1.15 10.72 -4.73
C ALA A 48 -1.62 12.12 -5.14
N ALA A 49 -2.51 12.23 -6.14
CA ALA A 49 -3.08 13.51 -6.53
C ALA A 49 -4.01 14.07 -5.44
N GLU A 50 -4.82 13.22 -4.80
CA GLU A 50 -5.68 13.60 -3.69
C GLU A 50 -4.89 14.09 -2.49
N LEU A 51 -3.80 13.42 -2.10
CA LEU A 51 -2.91 13.88 -1.03
C LEU A 51 -2.29 15.26 -1.32
N ILE A 52 -1.88 15.52 -2.57
CA ILE A 52 -1.35 16.83 -2.97
C ILE A 52 -2.42 17.92 -2.80
N ILE A 53 -3.65 17.64 -3.23
CA ILE A 53 -4.78 18.59 -3.13
C ILE A 53 -5.17 18.80 -1.65
N ALA A 54 -5.30 17.71 -0.89
CA ALA A 54 -5.57 17.70 0.55
C ALA A 54 -4.55 18.55 1.31
N SER A 55 -3.25 18.39 1.02
CA SER A 55 -2.19 19.20 1.62
C SER A 55 -2.30 20.67 1.24
N LYS A 56 -2.65 20.98 -0.01
CA LYS A 56 -2.82 22.37 -0.46
C LYS A 56 -3.98 23.08 0.23
N ASN A 57 -5.07 22.35 0.48
CA ASN A 57 -6.29 22.89 1.06
C ASN A 57 -6.34 22.74 2.59
N ASN A 58 -5.38 22.04 3.19
CA ASN A 58 -5.28 21.75 4.61
C ASN A 58 -6.48 20.96 5.18
N GLU A 59 -6.92 19.94 4.44
CA GLU A 59 -8.08 19.10 4.73
C GLU A 59 -7.78 17.64 4.38
N ARG A 60 -8.28 16.68 5.17
CA ARG A 60 -8.18 15.22 4.92
C ARG A 60 -6.77 14.65 4.67
N ILE A 61 -5.71 15.37 5.05
CA ILE A 61 -4.31 14.99 4.76
C ILE A 61 -3.98 13.61 5.31
N LEU A 62 -4.44 13.29 6.52
CA LEU A 62 -4.15 12.01 7.16
C LEU A 62 -4.83 10.86 6.41
N GLU A 63 -6.08 11.05 6.00
CA GLU A 63 -6.88 10.08 5.26
C GLU A 63 -6.23 9.76 3.91
N GLU A 64 -5.92 10.76 3.09
CA GLU A 64 -5.34 10.51 1.76
C GLU A 64 -3.90 9.97 1.87
N ALA A 65 -3.15 10.35 2.91
CA ALA A 65 -1.83 9.78 3.18
C ALA A 65 -1.92 8.30 3.54
N VAL A 66 -2.90 7.91 4.36
CA VAL A 66 -3.12 6.52 4.75
C VAL A 66 -3.58 5.69 3.54
N ASP A 67 -4.45 6.22 2.68
CA ASP A 67 -4.90 5.53 1.47
C ASP A 67 -3.75 5.33 0.47
N LEU A 68 -2.92 6.36 0.25
CA LEU A 68 -1.71 6.23 -0.56
C LEU A 68 -0.75 5.16 0.01
N ILE A 69 -0.52 5.15 1.32
CA ILE A 69 0.33 4.14 1.98
C ILE A 69 -0.29 2.75 1.80
N PHE A 70 -1.60 2.60 2.02
CA PHE A 70 -2.30 1.33 1.90
C PHE A 70 -2.19 0.74 0.49
N HIS A 71 -2.44 1.55 -0.53
CA HIS A 71 -2.33 1.13 -1.93
C HIS A 71 -0.87 0.84 -2.34
N THR A 72 0.10 1.54 -1.76
CA THR A 72 1.52 1.23 -1.92
C THR A 72 1.87 -0.13 -1.32
N LEU A 73 1.43 -0.43 -0.08
CA LEU A 73 1.64 -1.75 0.54
C LEU A 73 0.98 -2.87 -0.28
N LEU A 74 -0.21 -2.61 -0.85
CA LEU A 74 -0.91 -3.54 -1.73
C LEU A 74 -0.09 -3.87 -2.98
N LEU A 75 0.56 -2.88 -3.59
CA LEU A 75 1.47 -3.09 -4.71
C LEU A 75 2.67 -3.96 -4.33
N LEU A 76 3.31 -3.69 -3.18
CA LEU A 76 4.47 -4.46 -2.71
C LEU A 76 4.10 -5.93 -2.47
N VAL A 77 2.94 -6.18 -1.85
CA VAL A 77 2.38 -7.53 -1.69
C VAL A 77 2.11 -8.18 -3.04
N TYR A 78 1.48 -7.46 -3.97
CA TYR A 78 1.20 -7.96 -5.32
C TYR A 78 2.48 -8.36 -6.06
N LYS A 79 3.57 -7.60 -5.87
CA LYS A 79 4.90 -7.88 -6.42
C LYS A 79 5.70 -8.93 -5.65
N GLY A 80 5.17 -9.45 -4.54
CA GLY A 80 5.83 -10.48 -3.74
C GLY A 80 7.00 -9.97 -2.89
N ILE A 81 7.10 -8.66 -2.67
CA ILE A 81 8.10 -8.06 -1.78
C ILE A 81 7.73 -8.40 -0.34
N LYS A 82 8.70 -8.77 0.49
CA LYS A 82 8.48 -9.14 1.89
C LYS A 82 8.49 -7.91 2.79
N PHE A 83 7.74 -7.97 3.89
CA PHE A 83 7.71 -6.89 4.87
C PHE A 83 9.10 -6.55 5.43
N ASP A 84 9.95 -7.55 5.66
CA ASP A 84 11.32 -7.35 6.15
C ASP A 84 12.19 -6.54 5.18
N GLU A 85 12.02 -6.73 3.86
CA GLU A 85 12.74 -5.95 2.84
C GLU A 85 12.38 -4.46 2.91
N ILE A 86 11.11 -4.16 3.22
CA ILE A 86 10.63 -2.79 3.44
C ILE A 86 11.31 -2.18 4.68
N LEU A 87 11.36 -2.94 5.78
CA LEU A 87 11.98 -2.48 7.03
C LEU A 87 13.49 -2.25 6.87
N GLU A 88 14.18 -3.12 6.13
CA GLU A 88 15.58 -2.93 5.77
C GLU A 88 15.80 -1.64 4.99
N GLU A 89 14.93 -1.36 4.02
CA GLU A 89 15.00 -0.18 3.16
C GLU A 89 14.70 1.12 3.94
N PHE A 90 13.79 1.09 4.93
CA PHE A 90 13.62 2.17 5.91
C PHE A 90 14.82 2.30 6.85
N SER A 91 15.40 1.19 7.29
CA SER A 91 16.58 1.19 8.17
C SER A 91 17.78 1.86 7.50
N LYS A 92 17.96 1.65 6.20
CA LYS A 92 18.95 2.37 5.39
C LYS A 92 18.71 3.88 5.37
N ARG A 93 17.46 4.33 5.17
CA ARG A 93 17.08 5.77 5.17
C ARG A 93 17.21 6.44 6.54
N ARG A 94 16.97 5.69 7.63
CA ARG A 94 17.09 6.22 8.99
C ARG A 94 18.53 6.55 9.37
N LYS A 95 19.51 5.85 8.79
CA LYS A 95 20.92 6.15 9.03
C LYS A 95 21.26 7.44 8.28
N PRO A 96 21.81 8.47 8.94
CA PRO A 96 22.28 9.67 8.25
C PRO A 96 23.32 9.27 7.20
N PRO A 97 23.40 9.99 6.06
CA PRO A 97 24.50 9.78 5.13
C PRO A 97 25.82 9.94 5.89
N SER A 98 26.68 8.93 5.79
CA SER A 98 28.05 8.96 6.33
C SER A 98 28.88 10.06 5.70
#